data_AF-A0A838WLI8-F1
#
_entry.id   AF-A0A838WLI8-F1
#
_cell.length_a   1.000
_cell.length_b   1.000
_cell.length_c   1.000
_cell.angle_alpha   90.00
_cell.angle_beta   90.00
_cell.angle_gamma   90.00
#
_symmetry.space_group_name_H-M   'P 1'
#
loop_
_entity.id
_entity.type
_entity.pdbx_description
1 polymer ?
#
loop_
_entity_poly.entity_id
_entity_poly.type
_entity_poly.pdbx_seq_one_letter_code
_entity_poly.pdbx_strand_id
1 'polypeptide(L)' 'MIRQLTRRLGELSEQRLGQIRQLSVPQLEALAESLLDFRQISDLEAWLKDSQKSNDLKPPPSLSNLSPWV' A
#
# COMPACT_ATOMS: atom_id res chain seq x y z
N MET A 1 8.50 7.80 2.45
CA MET A 1 8.25 7.08 1.19
C MET A 1 7.57 7.93 0.11
N ILE A 2 6.42 8.55 0.39
CA ILE A 2 5.66 9.37 -0.60
C ILE A 2 6.54 10.37 -1.37
N ARG A 3 7.42 11.11 -0.68
CA ARG A 3 8.33 12.07 -1.30
C ARG A 3 9.31 11.45 -2.31
N GLN A 4 9.64 10.15 -2.17
CA GLN A 4 10.49 9.42 -3.13
C GLN A 4 9.70 9.01 -4.37
N LEU A 5 8.45 8.56 -4.19
CA LEU A 5 7.56 8.26 -5.29
C LEU A 5 7.30 9.51 -6.15
N THR A 6 7.07 10.67 -5.53
CA THR A 6 6.84 11.91 -6.29
C THR A 6 8.07 12.37 -7.07
N ARG A 7 9.29 12.08 -6.57
CA ARG A 7 10.54 12.42 -7.27
C ARG A 7 10.86 11.46 -8.42
N ARG A 8 10.51 10.18 -8.29
CA ARG A 8 10.78 9.16 -9.31
C ARG A 8 9.71 9.11 -10.39
N LEU A 9 8.44 9.15 -10.00
CA LEU A 9 7.29 8.91 -10.87
C LEU A 9 6.56 10.20 -11.24
N GLY A 10 6.99 11.34 -10.71
CA GLY A 10 6.33 12.63 -10.90
C GLY A 10 5.14 12.83 -9.96
N GLU A 11 4.29 13.80 -10.29
CA GLU A 11 3.16 14.16 -9.44
C GLU A 11 2.15 13.00 -9.29
N LEU A 12 1.87 12.64 -8.05
CA LEU A 12 0.88 11.61 -7.74
C LEU A 12 -0.47 12.27 -7.47
N SER A 13 -1.52 11.77 -8.11
CA SER A 13 -2.89 12.20 -7.83
C SER A 13 -3.31 11.83 -6.40
N GLU A 14 -4.25 12.59 -5.86
CA GLU A 14 -4.78 12.36 -4.51
C GLU A 14 -5.36 10.94 -4.35
N GLN A 15 -5.96 10.38 -5.39
CA GLN A 15 -6.43 9.00 -5.41
C GLN A 15 -5.31 7.99 -5.12
N ARG A 16 -4.15 8.13 -5.79
CA ARG A 16 -3.00 7.22 -5.60
C ARG A 16 -2.40 7.39 -4.21
N LEU A 17 -2.32 8.62 -3.72
CA LEU A 17 -1.88 8.90 -2.35
C LEU A 17 -2.82 8.25 -1.33
N GLY A 18 -4.13 8.28 -1.57
CA GLY A 18 -5.13 7.58 -0.77
C GLY A 18 -4.90 6.07 -0.73
N GLN A 19 -4.68 5.44 -1.89
CA GLN A 19 -4.38 4.01 -1.97
C GLN A 19 -3.10 3.63 -1.23
N ILE A 20 -2.02 4.41 -1.40
CA ILE A 20 -0.74 4.16 -0.70
C ILE A 20 -0.92 4.28 0.83
N ARG A 21 -1.75 5.22 1.31
CA ARG A 21 -2.04 5.40 2.74
C ARG A 21 -2.87 4.26 3.34
N GLN A 22 -3.58 3.49 2.51
CA GLN A 22 -4.36 2.33 2.95
C GLN A 22 -3.53 1.04 3.00
N LEU A 23 -2.30 1.06 2.47
CA LEU A 23 -1.40 -0.09 2.51
C LEU A 23 -0.99 -0.41 3.95
N SER A 24 -0.92 -1.70 4.26
CA SER A 24 -0.39 -2.20 5.52
C SER A 24 1.13 -2.05 5.57
N VAL A 25 1.74 -2.02 6.77
CA VAL A 25 3.20 -1.96 6.97
C VAL A 25 3.99 -2.93 6.06
N PRO A 26 3.67 -4.25 5.98
CA PRO A 26 4.41 -5.16 5.10
C PRO A 26 4.25 -4.83 3.60
N GLN A 27 3.13 -4.24 3.19
CA GLN A 27 2.94 -3.80 1.81
C GLN A 27 3.77 -2.56 1.49
N LEU A 28 3.95 -1.65 2.47
CA LEU A 28 4.84 -0.49 2.31
C LEU A 28 6.30 -0.92 2.19
N GLU A 29 6.71 -1.96 2.91
CA GLU A 29 8.06 -2.56 2.77
C GLU A 29 8.25 -3.19 1.39
N ALA A 30 7.29 -4.01 0.94
CA ALA A 30 7.32 -4.60 -0.41
C ALA A 30 7.28 -3.54 -1.52
N LEU A 31 6.54 -2.44 -1.31
CA LEU A 31 6.52 -1.29 -2.21
C LEU A 31 7.90 -0.63 -2.26
N ALA A 32 8.64 -0.58 -1.16
CA ALA A 32 9.94 0.08 -1.11
C ALA A 32 11.01 -0.71 -1.87
N GLU A 33 10.92 -2.03 -1.83
CA GLU A 33 11.75 -2.92 -2.64
C GLU A 33 11.40 -2.77 -4.13
N SER A 34 10.10 -2.86 -4.47
CA SER A 34 9.62 -2.74 -5.85
C SER A 34 9.86 -1.33 -6.45
N LEU A 35 9.93 -0.29 -5.60
CA LEU A 35 10.18 1.09 -6.02
C LEU A 35 11.54 1.27 -6.70
N LEU A 36 12.51 0.39 -6.41
CA LEU A 36 13.79 0.38 -7.11
C LEU A 36 13.66 -0.06 -8.56
N ASP A 37 12.70 -0.94 -8.87
CA ASP A 37 12.43 -1.46 -10.22
C ASP A 37 11.46 -0.62 -11.05
N PHE A 38 10.70 0.28 -10.40
CA PHE A 38 9.75 1.15 -11.11
C PHE A 38 10.48 2.11 -12.04
N ARG A 39 10.09 2.09 -13.33
CA ARG A 39 10.59 3.00 -14.37
C ARG A 39 9.57 4.08 -14.70
N GLN A 40 8.29 3.80 -14.47
CA GLN A 40 7.19 4.68 -14.88
C GLN A 40 5.97 4.52 -13.96
N ILE A 41 5.08 5.51 -14.00
CA ILE A 41 3.89 5.54 -13.13
C ILE A 41 3.01 4.30 -13.31
N SER A 42 2.95 3.72 -14.51
CA SER A 42 2.18 2.51 -14.79
C SER A 42 2.67 1.27 -14.02
N ASP A 43 3.95 1.21 -13.65
CA ASP A 43 4.48 0.12 -12.82
C ASP A 43 3.90 0.21 -11.41
N LEU A 44 3.82 1.42 -10.85
CA LEU A 44 3.16 1.68 -9.57
C LEU A 44 1.65 1.35 -9.65
N GLU A 45 0.98 1.70 -10.74
CA GLU A 45 -0.45 1.43 -10.92
C GLU A 45 -0.74 -0.08 -10.98
N ALA A 46 0.10 -0.83 -11.70
CA ALA A 46 0.01 -2.29 -11.74
C ALA A 46 0.25 -2.90 -10.35
N TRP A 47 1.27 -2.42 -9.64
CA TRP A 47 1.59 -2.90 -8.29
C TRP A 47 0.49 -2.60 -7.28
N LEU A 48 -0.10 -1.39 -7.31
CA LEU A 48 -1.20 -1.01 -6.42
C LEU A 48 -2.44 -1.87 -6.66
N LYS A 49 -2.75 -2.17 -7.92
CA LYS A 49 -3.88 -3.04 -8.30
C LYS A 49 -3.69 -4.47 -7.78
N ASP A 50 -2.47 -5.00 -7.86
CA ASP A 50 -2.14 -6.33 -7.34
C ASP A 50 -2.19 -6.35 -5.80
N SER A 51 -1.60 -5.35 -5.15
CA SER A 51 -1.55 -5.21 -3.68
C SER A 51 -2.92 -4.98 -3.03
N GLN A 52 -3.87 -4.37 -3.74
CA GLN A 52 -5.25 -4.27 -3.26
C GLN A 52 -5.98 -5.62 -3.29
N LYS A 53 -5.62 -6.52 -4.22
CA LYS A 53 -6.23 -7.84 -4.33
C LYS A 53 -5.92 -8.73 -3.12
N SER A 54 -4.79 -8.49 -2.46
CA SER A 54 -4.39 -9.17 -1.22
C SER A 54 -5.04 -8.59 0.04
N ASN A 55 -5.66 -7.40 -0.01
CA ASN A 55 -6.35 -6.80 1.14
C ASN A 55 -7.73 -7.42 1.42
N ASP A 56 -8.26 -8.25 0.51
CA ASP A 56 -9.46 -9.08 0.76
C ASP A 56 -9.23 -10.14 1.85
N LEU A 57 -7.97 -10.38 2.24
CA LEU A 57 -7.61 -11.21 3.39
C LEU A 57 -7.08 -10.37 4.56
N LYS A 58 -7.61 -9.16 4.77
CA LYS A 58 -7.52 -8.56 6.10
C LYS A 58 -8.60 -9.24 6.96
N PRO A 59 -8.25 -10.07 7.97
CA PRO A 59 -9.26 -10.47 8.93
C PRO A 59 -9.92 -9.18 9.46
N PRO A 60 -11.25 -9.16 9.66
CA PRO A 60 -11.94 -8.01 10.27
C PRO A 60 -11.12 -7.60 11.49
N PRO A 61 -11.01 -6.28 11.80
CA PRO A 61 -10.20 -5.82 12.92
C PRO A 61 -10.48 -6.75 14.09
N SER A 62 -9.48 -7.58 14.42
CA SER A 62 -9.64 -8.56 15.48
C SER A 62 -10.13 -7.76 16.66
N LEU A 63 -11.23 -8.22 17.27
CA LEU A 63 -11.84 -7.67 18.48
C LEU A 63 -10.81 -7.71 19.62
N SER A 64 -9.74 -6.93 19.55
CA SER A 64 -8.76 -6.70 20.60
C SER A 64 -9.33 -5.80 21.70
N ASN A 65 -10.66 -5.74 21.81
CA ASN A 65 -11.37 -5.07 22.89
C ASN A 65 -12.58 -5.85 23.42
N LEU A 66 -12.64 -7.19 23.32
CA LEU A 66 -13.54 -7.97 24.18
C LEU A 66 -12.83 -9.25 24.67
N SER A 67 -12.72 -9.31 26.00
CA SER A 67 -12.00 -10.23 26.89
C SER A 67 -12.10 -11.74 26.61
N PRO A 68 -11.19 -12.55 27.19
CA PRO A 68 -11.27 -14.01 27.15
C PRO A 68 -12.26 -14.49 28.22
N TRP A 69 -13.34 -15.16 27.80
CA TRP A 69 -14.24 -15.98 28.63
C TRP A 69 -14.54 -15.44 30.06
N VAL A 70 -15.50 -14.51 30.16
CA VAL A 70 -16.40 -14.35 31.33
C VAL A 70 -17.78 -13.91 30.87
#